data_AF-A0A3D2VYN9-F1
#
_entry.id   AF-A0A3D2VYN9-F1
#
_cell.length_a   1.000
_cell.length_b   1.000
_cell.length_c   1.000
_cell.angle_alpha   90.00
_cell.angle_beta   90.00
_cell.angle_gamma   90.00
#
_symmetry.space_group_name_H-M   'P 1'
#
loop_
_entity.id
_entity.type
_entity.pdbx_description
1 polymer ?
#
loop_
_entity_poly.entity_id
_entity_poly.type
_entity_poly.pdbx_seq_one_letter_code
_entity_poly.pdbx_strand_id
1 'polypeptide(L)'
;MKRFLTAAAAFAAMSTLALDASAQNRTVVSQWGVDNGAAVAQRGRANGAVVDQEGRLNYSRAYQEGRRNFLRMRQGGTRNESTTEQRGNDNLAVTGQDGRNLRSGIYQNGYGNIAGVAQIGAGHRATTDQVGTDNTSAVIQVGANQDANVRQRGNNNITVVIQGE
;
A
#
# COMPACT_ATOMS: atom_id res chain seq x y z
N MET A 1 -20.93 14.31 74.33
CA MET A 1 -21.03 14.30 72.86
C MET A 1 -19.90 15.20 72.35
N LYS A 2 -18.87 14.76 71.63
CA LYS A 2 -18.87 14.29 70.22
C LYS A 2 -17.61 13.44 69.98
N ARG A 3 -17.75 12.46 69.08
CA ARG A 3 -16.79 11.41 68.72
C ARG A 3 -15.68 11.94 67.80
N PHE A 4 -14.52 11.29 67.89
CA PHE A 4 -13.36 11.31 66.98
C PHE A 4 -13.74 11.23 65.48
N LEU A 5 -12.88 11.75 64.59
CA LEU A 5 -12.12 10.92 63.63
C LEU A 5 -11.14 11.76 62.78
N THR A 6 -9.94 11.19 62.61
CA THR A 6 -8.85 11.57 61.72
C THR A 6 -9.25 11.44 60.25
N ALA A 7 -8.89 12.41 59.41
CA ALA A 7 -8.98 12.28 57.95
C ALA A 7 -7.61 11.82 57.41
N ALA A 8 -7.56 10.56 57.00
CA ALA A 8 -6.45 9.95 56.29
C ALA A 8 -6.32 10.56 54.88
N ALA A 9 -5.08 10.74 54.44
CA ALA A 9 -4.74 11.17 53.09
C ALA A 9 -5.22 10.12 52.06
N ALA A 10 -6.17 10.50 51.22
CA ALA A 10 -6.53 9.72 50.04
C ALA A 10 -5.63 10.16 48.88
N PHE A 11 -4.54 9.40 48.68
CA PHE A 11 -3.78 9.39 47.43
C PHE A 11 -4.70 8.85 46.33
N ALA A 12 -5.31 9.72 45.54
CA ALA A 12 -5.98 9.33 44.32
C ALA A 12 -4.88 9.03 43.29
N ALA A 13 -4.55 7.74 43.13
CA ALA A 13 -3.81 7.26 41.98
C ALA A 13 -4.60 7.64 40.72
N MET A 14 -4.16 8.68 40.02
CA MET A 14 -4.56 8.92 38.65
C MET A 14 -4.06 7.70 37.86
N SER A 15 -4.97 6.77 37.60
CA SER A 15 -4.78 5.74 36.59
C SER A 15 -4.45 6.48 35.31
N THR A 16 -3.19 6.42 34.90
CA THR A 16 -2.78 6.83 33.56
C THR A 16 -3.53 5.93 32.59
N LEU A 17 -4.67 6.43 32.10
CA LEU A 17 -5.27 5.89 30.89
C LEU A 17 -4.20 6.09 29.82
N ALA A 18 -3.44 5.03 29.53
CA ALA A 18 -2.62 4.97 28.34
C ALA A 18 -3.58 5.18 27.18
N LEU A 19 -3.65 6.44 26.71
CA LEU A 19 -4.26 6.83 25.46
C LEU A 19 -3.42 6.16 24.38
N ASP A 20 -3.72 4.89 24.14
CA ASP A 20 -3.26 4.16 22.97
C ASP A 20 -3.85 4.94 21.79
N ALA A 21 -3.05 5.83 21.19
CA ALA A 21 -3.45 6.62 20.04
C ALA A 21 -3.97 5.62 19.00
N SER A 22 -5.28 5.57 18.83
CA SER A 22 -5.94 4.64 17.92
C SER A 22 -5.35 4.88 16.54
N ALA A 23 -4.45 4.00 16.10
CA ALA A 23 -3.71 4.21 14.86
C ALA A 23 -4.68 3.97 13.70
N GLN A 24 -5.30 5.04 13.23
CA GLN A 24 -6.28 5.02 12.16
C GLN A 24 -5.59 4.67 10.83
N ASN A 25 -6.33 4.03 9.93
CA ASN A 25 -5.88 3.88 8.56
C ASN A 25 -5.92 5.24 7.87
N ARG A 26 -4.90 5.54 7.07
CA ARG A 26 -4.80 6.79 6.30
C ARG A 26 -4.93 6.47 4.82
N THR A 27 -5.90 7.09 4.17
CA THR A 27 -6.06 7.08 2.71
C THR A 27 -5.94 8.50 2.19
N VAL A 28 -5.15 8.69 1.13
CA VAL A 28 -5.08 9.91 0.34
C VAL A 28 -5.32 9.55 -1.12
N VAL A 29 -6.32 10.18 -1.74
CA VAL A 29 -6.61 10.03 -3.17
C VAL A 29 -6.61 11.41 -3.80
N SER A 30 -5.78 11.60 -4.81
CA SER A 30 -5.66 12.83 -5.60
C SER A 30 -5.87 12.49 -7.07
N GLN A 31 -6.81 13.17 -7.72
CA GLN A 31 -7.17 12.92 -9.12
C GLN A 31 -7.20 14.25 -9.88
N TRP A 32 -6.46 14.32 -10.98
CA TRP A 32 -6.39 15.46 -11.89
C TRP A 32 -6.71 14.97 -13.31
N GLY A 33 -7.61 15.67 -14.01
CA GLY A 33 -8.04 15.34 -15.37
C GLY A 33 -9.47 14.83 -15.46
N VAL A 34 -9.78 13.94 -16.43
CA VAL A 34 -11.16 13.58 -16.80
C VAL A 34 -11.37 12.06 -16.73
N ASP A 35 -12.48 11.62 -16.14
CA ASP A 35 -12.90 10.20 -16.04
C ASP A 35 -11.90 9.26 -15.36
N ASN A 36 -11.13 9.73 -14.37
CA ASN A 36 -10.28 8.87 -13.56
C ASN A 36 -11.08 8.19 -12.44
N GLY A 37 -10.79 6.93 -12.15
CA GLY A 37 -11.41 6.16 -11.07
C GLY A 37 -10.38 5.64 -10.08
N ALA A 38 -10.62 5.86 -8.79
CA ALA A 38 -9.80 5.32 -7.71
C ALA A 38 -10.69 4.70 -6.64
N ALA A 39 -10.33 3.50 -6.18
CA ALA A 39 -10.99 2.81 -5.08
C ALA A 39 -9.94 2.33 -4.08
N VAL A 40 -10.09 2.70 -2.81
CA VAL A 40 -9.21 2.29 -1.72
C VAL A 40 -10.04 1.71 -0.60
N ALA A 41 -9.67 0.51 -0.13
CA ALA A 41 -10.26 -0.14 1.02
C ALA A 41 -9.15 -0.59 2.00
N GLN A 42 -9.31 -0.24 3.28
CA GLN A 42 -8.34 -0.57 4.33
C GLN A 42 -9.07 -1.22 5.52
N ARG A 43 -8.69 -2.45 5.86
CA ARG A 43 -9.14 -3.20 7.03
C ARG A 43 -7.97 -3.42 8.00
N GLY A 44 -8.16 -3.07 9.27
CA GLY A 44 -7.13 -3.22 10.32
C GLY A 44 -6.63 -1.88 10.87
N ARG A 45 -5.39 -1.83 11.36
CA ARG A 45 -4.84 -0.68 12.13
C ARG A 45 -3.59 -0.12 11.43
N ALA A 46 -3.47 1.20 11.37
CA ALA A 46 -2.29 1.92 10.87
C ALA A 46 -1.88 1.64 9.40
N ASN A 47 -2.81 1.24 8.53
CA ASN A 47 -2.50 1.08 7.11
C ASN A 47 -2.45 2.44 6.40
N GLY A 48 -1.57 2.59 5.41
CA GLY A 48 -1.40 3.80 4.60
C GLY A 48 -1.62 3.52 3.12
N ALA A 49 -2.44 4.32 2.46
CA ALA A 49 -2.67 4.27 1.02
C ALA A 49 -2.60 5.67 0.43
N VAL A 50 -1.79 5.83 -0.62
CA VAL A 50 -1.70 7.06 -1.42
C VAL A 50 -1.95 6.72 -2.87
N VAL A 51 -2.93 7.36 -3.50
CA VAL A 51 -3.25 7.18 -4.91
C VAL A 51 -3.27 8.54 -5.58
N ASP A 52 -2.35 8.75 -6.53
CA ASP A 52 -2.24 9.96 -7.35
C ASP A 52 -2.53 9.60 -8.81
N GLN A 53 -3.55 10.21 -9.41
CA GLN A 53 -3.90 10.01 -10.82
C GLN A 53 -3.89 11.34 -11.57
N GLU A 54 -3.19 11.38 -12.69
CA GLU A 54 -3.10 12.53 -13.58
C GLU A 54 -3.40 12.09 -15.02
N GLY A 55 -4.37 12.72 -15.66
CA GLY A 55 -4.72 12.48 -17.06
C GLY A 55 -6.14 11.95 -17.26
N ARG A 56 -6.33 10.99 -18.17
CA ARG A 56 -7.67 10.55 -18.61
C ARG A 56 -7.89 9.06 -18.46
N LEU A 57 -9.06 8.65 -17.97
CA LEU A 57 -9.49 7.24 -17.94
C LEU A 57 -8.54 6.31 -17.17
N ASN A 58 -7.82 6.81 -16.17
CA ASN A 58 -6.95 5.98 -15.34
C ASN A 58 -7.76 5.29 -14.23
N TYR A 59 -7.46 4.02 -13.94
CA TYR A 59 -8.12 3.23 -12.90
C TYR A 59 -7.11 2.70 -11.87
N SER A 60 -7.36 2.96 -10.59
CA SER A 60 -6.53 2.51 -9.47
C SER A 60 -7.39 1.79 -8.44
N ARG A 61 -6.99 0.59 -8.02
CA ARG A 61 -7.64 -0.18 -6.96
C ARG A 61 -6.65 -0.62 -5.90
N ALA A 62 -6.87 -0.21 -4.67
CA ALA A 62 -6.03 -0.56 -3.52
C ALA A 62 -6.86 -1.26 -2.44
N TYR A 63 -6.39 -2.41 -1.97
CA TYR A 63 -6.95 -3.14 -0.84
C TYR A 63 -5.84 -3.50 0.15
N GLN A 64 -6.02 -3.14 1.42
CA GLN A 64 -5.10 -3.49 2.50
C GLN A 64 -5.85 -4.15 3.65
N GLU A 65 -5.35 -5.29 4.11
CA GLU A 65 -5.86 -6.01 5.28
C GLU A 65 -4.73 -6.36 6.25
N GLY A 66 -4.85 -5.91 7.49
CA GLY A 66 -3.89 -6.17 8.57
C GLY A 66 -3.32 -4.90 9.18
N ARG A 67 -2.03 -4.88 9.53
CA ARG A 67 -1.41 -3.75 10.23
C ARG A 67 -0.21 -3.16 9.51
N ARG A 68 -0.10 -1.82 9.53
CA ARG A 68 1.07 -1.08 9.02
C ARG A 68 1.45 -1.41 7.57
N ASN A 69 0.49 -1.85 6.75
CA ASN A 69 0.73 -1.98 5.32
C ASN A 69 0.76 -0.59 4.69
N PHE A 70 1.67 -0.37 3.75
CA PHE A 70 1.75 0.88 2.99
C PHE A 70 1.69 0.59 1.49
N LEU A 71 0.87 1.34 0.77
CA LEU A 71 0.87 1.38 -0.68
C LEU A 71 0.92 2.80 -1.22
N ARG A 72 1.59 2.96 -2.35
CA ARG A 72 1.54 4.18 -3.18
C ARG A 72 1.33 3.83 -4.64
N MET A 73 0.35 4.47 -5.26
CA MET A 73 0.09 4.38 -6.70
C MET A 73 0.21 5.77 -7.31
N ARG A 74 0.92 5.89 -8.42
CA ARG A 74 0.93 7.07 -9.27
C ARG A 74 0.66 6.66 -10.71
N GLN A 75 -0.37 7.23 -11.33
CA GLN A 75 -0.69 7.00 -12.73
C GLN A 75 -0.72 8.33 -13.49
N GLY A 76 0.19 8.52 -14.42
CA GLY A 76 0.22 9.63 -15.37
C GLY A 76 -0.13 9.16 -16.77
N GLY A 77 -0.96 9.91 -17.50
CA GLY A 77 -1.28 9.65 -18.90
C GLY A 77 -2.71 9.13 -19.12
N THR A 78 -2.90 8.13 -19.99
CA THR A 78 -4.24 7.72 -20.44
C THR A 78 -4.47 6.21 -20.36
N ARG A 79 -5.62 5.80 -19.78
CA ARG A 79 -6.06 4.38 -19.71
C ARG A 79 -5.07 3.46 -18.98
N ASN A 80 -4.42 3.96 -17.94
CA ASN A 80 -3.55 3.13 -17.10
C ASN A 80 -4.37 2.46 -15.98
N GLU A 81 -4.04 1.21 -15.67
CA GLU A 81 -4.70 0.40 -14.66
C GLU A 81 -3.68 -0.13 -13.65
N SER A 82 -3.96 0.10 -12.36
CA SER A 82 -3.15 -0.42 -11.27
C SER A 82 -4.02 -1.05 -10.20
N THR A 83 -3.65 -2.26 -9.81
CA THR A 83 -4.24 -2.94 -8.66
C THR A 83 -3.15 -3.31 -7.66
N THR A 84 -3.37 -3.01 -6.39
CA THR A 84 -2.53 -3.49 -5.28
C THR A 84 -3.39 -4.09 -4.20
N GLU A 85 -3.03 -5.30 -3.79
CA GLU A 85 -3.64 -6.02 -2.70
C GLU A 85 -2.57 -6.45 -1.69
N GLN A 86 -2.70 -6.02 -0.44
CA GLN A 86 -1.80 -6.38 0.64
C GLN A 86 -2.59 -7.04 1.77
N ARG A 87 -2.23 -8.27 2.10
CA ARG A 87 -2.76 -9.01 3.25
C ARG A 87 -1.62 -9.38 4.20
N GLY A 88 -1.77 -9.06 5.47
CA GLY A 88 -0.76 -9.30 6.50
C GLY A 88 -0.23 -8.01 7.11
N ASN A 89 1.05 -7.97 7.47
CA ASN A 89 1.60 -6.83 8.21
C ASN A 89 2.87 -6.29 7.55
N ASP A 90 3.09 -4.99 7.69
CA ASP A 90 4.34 -4.32 7.29
C ASP A 90 4.73 -4.53 5.82
N ASN A 91 3.74 -4.80 4.94
CA ASN A 91 3.99 -4.92 3.51
C ASN A 91 4.07 -3.53 2.86
N LEU A 92 4.97 -3.38 1.89
CA LEU A 92 5.20 -2.15 1.12
C LEU A 92 4.99 -2.41 -0.37
N ALA A 93 4.12 -1.63 -1.01
CA ALA A 93 3.87 -1.70 -2.45
C ALA A 93 3.95 -0.32 -3.09
N VAL A 94 4.69 -0.21 -4.19
CA VAL A 94 4.79 1.04 -4.97
C VAL A 94 4.51 0.73 -6.43
N THR A 95 3.62 1.51 -7.04
CA THR A 95 3.36 1.45 -8.47
C THR A 95 3.48 2.84 -9.08
N GLY A 96 4.27 2.96 -10.15
CA GLY A 96 4.34 4.12 -11.02
C GLY A 96 4.04 3.72 -12.47
N GLN A 97 3.06 4.35 -13.08
CA GLN A 97 2.74 4.18 -14.49
C GLN A 97 2.75 5.55 -15.15
N ASP A 98 3.52 5.70 -16.23
CA ASP A 98 3.57 6.92 -17.02
C ASP A 98 3.50 6.61 -18.51
N GLY A 99 2.39 7.01 -19.14
CA GLY A 99 2.13 6.73 -20.55
C GLY A 99 0.71 6.23 -20.81
N ARG A 100 0.58 5.23 -21.69
CA ARG A 100 -0.74 4.79 -22.18
C ARG A 100 -0.95 3.28 -22.11
N ASN A 101 -2.15 2.86 -21.69
CA ASN A 101 -2.57 1.46 -21.65
C ASN A 101 -1.62 0.57 -20.82
N LEU A 102 -1.09 1.10 -19.72
CA LEU A 102 -0.20 0.37 -18.81
C LEU A 102 -1.05 -0.41 -17.80
N ARG A 103 -0.68 -1.66 -17.49
CA ARG A 103 -1.36 -2.49 -16.49
C ARG A 103 -0.39 -3.07 -15.48
N SER A 104 -0.66 -2.87 -14.20
CA SER A 104 0.14 -3.41 -13.11
C SER A 104 -0.71 -4.05 -12.02
N GLY A 105 -0.28 -5.21 -11.53
CA GLY A 105 -0.86 -5.89 -10.38
C GLY A 105 0.20 -6.21 -9.34
N ILE A 106 -0.02 -5.84 -8.08
CA ILE A 106 0.82 -6.24 -6.95
C ILE A 106 -0.05 -6.98 -5.93
N TYR A 107 0.33 -8.20 -5.59
CA TYR A 107 -0.33 -9.04 -4.58
C TYR A 107 0.71 -9.45 -3.55
N GLN A 108 0.53 -9.03 -2.30
CA GLN A 108 1.43 -9.36 -1.20
C GLN A 108 0.64 -10.04 -0.10
N ASN A 109 1.07 -11.25 0.29
CA ASN A 109 0.50 -11.99 1.40
C ASN A 109 1.60 -12.43 2.37
N GLY A 110 1.62 -11.83 3.56
CA GLY A 110 2.55 -12.19 4.63
C GLY A 110 3.11 -10.97 5.37
N TYR A 111 4.40 -11.03 5.73
CA TYR A 111 5.06 -10.04 6.55
C TYR A 111 6.23 -9.39 5.82
N GLY A 112 6.35 -8.07 5.84
CA GLY A 112 7.56 -7.38 5.39
C GLY A 112 7.86 -7.48 3.89
N ASN A 113 6.89 -7.89 3.05
CA ASN A 113 7.15 -7.99 1.61
C ASN A 113 7.22 -6.60 0.97
N ILE A 114 8.14 -6.41 0.04
CA ILE A 114 8.36 -5.16 -0.71
C ILE A 114 8.20 -5.42 -2.20
N ALA A 115 7.33 -4.67 -2.86
CA ALA A 115 7.10 -4.75 -4.31
C ALA A 115 7.12 -3.36 -4.94
N GLY A 116 7.89 -3.21 -6.01
CA GLY A 116 7.92 -2.02 -6.86
C GLY A 116 7.58 -2.37 -8.31
N VAL A 117 6.69 -1.61 -8.93
CA VAL A 117 6.42 -1.68 -10.38
C VAL A 117 6.54 -0.28 -10.98
N ALA A 118 7.39 -0.12 -11.98
CA ALA A 118 7.53 1.09 -12.78
C ALA A 118 7.32 0.74 -14.27
N GLN A 119 6.35 1.38 -14.91
CA GLN A 119 6.06 1.21 -16.33
C GLN A 119 6.09 2.57 -17.02
N ILE A 120 6.91 2.72 -18.06
CA ILE A 120 7.08 3.96 -18.82
C ILE A 120 6.94 3.66 -20.30
N GLY A 121 5.91 4.22 -20.95
CA GLY A 121 5.68 4.03 -22.38
C GLY A 121 4.27 3.53 -22.70
N ALA A 122 4.14 2.44 -23.46
CA ALA A 122 2.85 1.99 -23.96
C ALA A 122 2.62 0.47 -23.89
N GLY A 123 1.43 0.06 -23.43
CA GLY A 123 0.98 -1.34 -23.55
C GLY A 123 1.72 -2.34 -22.66
N HIS A 124 2.39 -1.89 -21.60
CA HIS A 124 3.07 -2.78 -20.66
C HIS A 124 2.12 -3.52 -19.74
N ARG A 125 2.50 -4.75 -19.37
CA ARG A 125 1.86 -5.55 -18.32
C ARG A 125 2.89 -6.02 -17.31
N ALA A 126 2.62 -5.78 -16.03
CA ALA A 126 3.44 -6.27 -14.92
C ALA A 126 2.54 -6.91 -13.86
N THR A 127 2.93 -8.07 -13.34
CA THR A 127 2.27 -8.69 -12.19
C THR A 127 3.30 -9.24 -11.23
N THR A 128 3.18 -8.84 -9.96
CA THR A 128 4.01 -9.29 -8.85
C THR A 128 3.13 -9.99 -7.82
N ASP A 129 3.47 -11.22 -7.48
CA ASP A 129 2.80 -12.02 -6.45
C ASP A 129 3.86 -12.53 -5.45
N GLN A 130 3.78 -12.05 -4.21
CA GLN A 130 4.71 -12.36 -3.14
C GLN A 130 3.96 -13.01 -1.97
N VAL A 131 4.37 -14.22 -1.62
CA VAL A 131 3.81 -14.96 -0.49
C VAL A 131 4.93 -15.38 0.47
N GLY A 132 4.84 -14.95 1.72
CA GLY A 132 5.78 -15.29 2.78
C GLY A 132 6.36 -14.06 3.46
N THR A 133 7.65 -14.11 3.82
CA THR A 133 8.27 -13.11 4.70
C THR A 133 9.46 -12.44 4.03
N ASP A 134 9.53 -11.11 4.09
CA ASP A 134 10.68 -10.31 3.66
C ASP A 134 11.09 -10.54 2.19
N ASN A 135 10.13 -10.84 1.30
CA ASN A 135 10.41 -10.94 -0.14
C ASN A 135 10.47 -9.55 -0.76
N THR A 136 11.46 -9.30 -1.62
CA THR A 136 11.63 -8.04 -2.34
C THR A 136 11.55 -8.26 -3.84
N SER A 137 10.74 -7.48 -4.53
CA SER A 137 10.63 -7.52 -5.99
C SER A 137 10.58 -6.12 -6.60
N ALA A 138 11.21 -5.98 -7.77
CA ALA A 138 11.14 -4.77 -8.58
C ALA A 138 10.93 -5.15 -10.05
N VAL A 139 9.95 -4.52 -10.70
CA VAL A 139 9.70 -4.64 -12.13
C VAL A 139 9.80 -3.27 -12.75
N ILE A 140 10.67 -3.12 -13.75
CA ILE A 140 10.83 -1.90 -14.53
C ILE A 140 10.63 -2.25 -16.01
N GLN A 141 9.67 -1.60 -16.66
CA GLN A 141 9.36 -1.77 -18.07
C GLN A 141 9.42 -0.41 -18.76
N VAL A 142 10.24 -0.30 -19.80
CA VAL A 142 10.43 0.93 -20.59
C VAL A 142 10.26 0.61 -22.08
N GLY A 143 9.44 1.36 -22.79
CA GLY A 143 9.23 1.20 -24.23
C GLY A 143 7.80 0.79 -24.57
N ALA A 144 7.63 -0.34 -25.27
CA ALA A 144 6.31 -0.83 -25.64
C ALA A 144 6.13 -2.34 -25.43
N ASN A 145 4.90 -2.76 -25.15
CA ASN A 145 4.42 -4.16 -25.26
C ASN A 145 5.19 -5.22 -24.45
N GLN A 146 5.80 -4.84 -23.33
CA GLN A 146 6.49 -5.78 -22.45
C GLN A 146 5.53 -6.45 -21.46
N ASP A 147 5.79 -7.72 -21.15
CA ASP A 147 5.09 -8.50 -20.13
C ASP A 147 6.09 -9.06 -19.11
N ALA A 148 5.82 -8.80 -17.83
CA ALA A 148 6.63 -9.25 -16.70
C ALA A 148 5.74 -9.92 -15.64
N ASN A 149 6.12 -11.12 -15.25
CA ASN A 149 5.48 -11.86 -14.16
C ASN A 149 6.53 -12.25 -13.12
N VAL A 150 6.39 -11.75 -11.90
CA VAL A 150 7.22 -12.12 -10.75
C VAL A 150 6.37 -12.90 -9.76
N ARG A 151 6.82 -14.11 -9.41
CA ARG A 151 6.25 -14.91 -8.32
C ARG A 151 7.34 -15.26 -7.32
N GLN A 152 7.14 -14.88 -6.07
CA GLN A 152 8.04 -15.21 -4.97
C GLN A 152 7.26 -15.94 -3.88
N ARG A 153 7.78 -17.10 -3.45
CA ARG A 153 7.23 -17.87 -2.32
C ARG A 153 8.34 -18.21 -1.35
N GLY A 154 8.06 -18.12 -0.06
CA GLY A 154 9.03 -18.37 1.00
C GLY A 154 9.59 -17.07 1.56
N ASN A 155 10.85 -17.10 1.99
CA ASN A 155 11.43 -15.99 2.76
C ASN A 155 12.67 -15.42 2.06
N ASN A 156 12.88 -14.10 2.18
CA ASN A 156 14.09 -13.40 1.73
C ASN A 156 14.40 -13.55 0.24
N ASN A 157 13.40 -13.76 -0.60
CA ASN A 157 13.63 -13.81 -2.04
C ASN A 157 13.81 -12.40 -2.59
N ILE A 158 14.77 -12.21 -3.50
CA ILE A 158 14.99 -10.95 -4.21
C ILE A 158 14.87 -11.21 -5.71
N THR A 159 14.06 -10.41 -6.40
CA THR A 159 13.89 -10.50 -7.86
C THR A 159 13.82 -9.12 -8.46
N VAL A 160 14.59 -8.89 -9.52
CA VAL A 160 14.55 -7.67 -10.29
C VAL A 160 14.34 -8.03 -11.75
N VAL A 161 13.29 -7.48 -12.36
CA VAL A 161 13.00 -7.61 -13.79
C VAL A 161 13.13 -6.23 -14.40
N ILE A 162 14.00 -6.09 -15.39
CA ILE A 162 14.15 -4.88 -16.20
C ILE A 162 13.96 -5.29 -17.64
N GLN A 163 12.98 -4.70 -18.31
CA GLN A 163 12.73 -4.87 -19.74
C GLN A 163 12.76 -3.49 -20.38
N GLY A 164 13.47 -3.40 -21.51
CA GLY A 164 13.67 -2.19 -22.29
C GLY A 164 13.74 -2.55 -23.77
N GLU A 165 13.14 -1.72 -24.63
CA GLU A 165 13.44 -1.67 -26.06
C GLU A 165 14.17 -0.36 -26.38
#